data_AF-A0AA88KTQ4-F1
#
_entry.id   AF-A0AA88KTQ4-F1
#
_cell.length_a   1.000
_cell.length_b   1.000
_cell.length_c   1.000
_cell.angle_alpha   90.00
_cell.angle_beta   90.00
_cell.angle_gamma   90.00
#
_symmetry.space_group_name_H-M   'P 1'
#
loop_
_entity.id
_entity.type
_entity.pdbx_description
1 polymer ?
#
loop_
_entity_poly.entity_id
_entity_poly.type
_entity_poly.pdbx_seq_one_letter_code
_entity_poly.pdbx_strand_id
1 'polypeptide(L)' 'MNESGDIPIRTSDDMIILLSSAPGYASVRDQSCGTWLIKNLCKVFSLRAFEKDVLNLFQLTDEALKNETGPGSEV' A
#
# COMPACT_ATOMS: atom_id res chain seq x y z
N MET A 1 8.73 -31.01 36.12
CA MET A 1 8.04 -29.83 36.68
C MET A 1 9.13 -28.80 36.86
N ASN A 2 9.41 -27.96 35.87
CA ASN A 2 8.62 -26.89 35.25
C ASN A 2 9.19 -26.69 33.81
N GLU A 3 8.56 -27.09 32.71
CA GLU A 3 7.37 -26.54 32.03
C GLU A 3 7.37 -25.01 31.88
N SER A 4 8.08 -24.50 30.88
CA SER A 4 7.58 -23.61 29.81
C SER A 4 8.78 -23.08 29.02
N GLY A 5 8.88 -23.47 27.74
CA GLY A 5 9.83 -22.88 26.82
C GLY A 5 9.37 -21.46 26.51
N ASP A 6 10.17 -20.46 26.89
CA ASP A 6 9.89 -19.07 26.55
C ASP A 6 9.91 -18.92 25.03
N ILE A 7 8.72 -18.75 24.45
CA ILE A 7 8.58 -18.27 23.07
C ILE A 7 9.08 -16.82 23.11
N PRO A 8 10.14 -16.45 22.35
CA PRO A 8 10.63 -15.09 22.34
C PRO A 8 9.48 -14.13 21.99
N ILE A 9 9.32 -13.11 22.83
CA ILE A 9 8.29 -12.10 22.67
C ILE A 9 8.62 -11.30 21.39
N ARG A 10 7.74 -11.47 20.41
CA ARG A 10 7.65 -10.71 19.18
C ARG A 10 7.55 -9.21 19.49
N THR A 11 8.61 -8.44 19.27
CA THR A 11 8.66 -7.01 19.63
C THR A 11 7.88 -6.13 18.66
N SER A 12 7.82 -6.52 17.38
CA SER A 12 7.00 -5.91 16.34
C SER A 12 6.73 -6.94 15.26
N ASP A 13 5.55 -7.53 15.26
CA ASP A 13 5.15 -8.52 14.25
C ASP A 13 3.80 -8.20 13.65
N ASP A 14 3.52 -8.83 12.51
CA ASP A 14 2.27 -8.74 11.76
C ASP A 14 1.90 -7.30 11.32
N MET A 15 2.91 -6.46 11.07
CA MET A 15 2.72 -5.08 10.60
C MET A 15 2.89 -4.97 9.07
N ILE A 16 2.09 -4.10 8.46
CA ILE A 16 2.27 -3.69 7.07
C ILE A 16 2.34 -2.17 7.00
N ILE A 17 3.36 -1.65 6.33
CA ILE A 17 3.56 -0.23 6.08
C ILE A 17 3.56 -0.02 4.57
N LEU A 18 2.62 0.78 4.08
CA LEU A 18 2.52 1.16 2.68
C LEU A 18 2.85 2.65 2.55
N LEU A 19 3.96 2.96 1.89
CA LEU A 19 4.41 4.33 1.65
C LEU A 19 3.99 4.77 0.24
N SER A 20 3.53 6.03 0.11
CA SER A 20 3.10 6.59 -1.19
C SER A 20 4.26 6.88 -2.15
N SER A 21 5.47 7.04 -1.62
CA SER A 21 6.67 7.29 -2.40
C SER A 21 7.88 6.73 -1.65
N ALA A 22 8.95 6.43 -2.38
CA ALA A 22 10.22 6.05 -1.78
C ALA A 22 10.77 7.20 -0.91
N PRO A 23 11.54 6.89 0.15
CA PRO A 23 12.22 7.92 0.95
C PRO A 23 13.01 8.88 0.07
N GLY A 24 12.84 10.19 0.28
CA GLY A 24 13.47 11.23 -0.55
C GLY A 24 12.65 11.70 -1.76
N TYR A 25 11.52 11.04 -2.07
CA TYR A 25 10.62 11.44 -3.15
C TYR A 25 9.30 12.01 -2.62
N ALA A 26 8.77 13.02 -3.29
CA ALA A 26 7.48 13.59 -2.97
C ALA A 26 6.32 12.67 -3.38
N SER A 27 5.24 12.66 -2.61
CA SER A 27 4.00 11.98 -2.96
C SER A 27 3.13 12.88 -3.85
N VAL A 28 2.69 12.36 -4.99
CA VAL A 28 1.88 13.14 -5.95
C VAL A 28 0.42 13.19 -5.53
N ARG A 29 -0.17 14.40 -5.58
CA ARG A 29 -1.56 14.66 -5.21
C ARG A 29 -2.27 15.41 -6.32
N ASP A 30 -3.43 14.90 -6.71
CA ASP A 30 -4.38 15.62 -7.55
C ASP A 30 -5.31 16.50 -6.68
N GLN A 31 -5.69 17.67 -7.20
CA GLN A 31 -6.53 18.61 -6.46
C GLN A 31 -7.96 18.12 -6.28
N SER A 32 -8.49 17.35 -7.24
CA SER A 32 -9.88 16.90 -7.27
C SER A 32 -10.09 15.55 -6.59
N CYS A 33 -9.12 14.63 -6.72
CA CYS A 33 -9.27 13.24 -6.27
C CYS A 33 -8.25 12.80 -5.20
N GLY A 34 -7.40 13.71 -4.73
CA GLY A 34 -6.46 13.45 -3.64
C GLY A 34 -5.18 12.74 -4.08
N THR A 35 -4.49 12.11 -3.13
CA THR A 35 -3.20 11.46 -3.37
C THR A 35 -3.39 10.24 -4.26
N TRP A 36 -2.52 10.06 -5.26
CA TRP A 36 -2.62 8.94 -6.20
C TRP A 36 -2.65 7.57 -5.50
N LEU A 37 -1.85 7.39 -4.45
CA LEU A 37 -1.87 6.16 -3.64
C LEU A 37 -3.27 5.89 -3.08
N ILE A 38 -3.84 6.84 -2.35
CA ILE A 38 -5.13 6.65 -1.67
C ILE A 38 -6.26 6.45 -2.68
N LYS A 39 -6.26 7.22 -3.78
CA LYS A 39 -7.22 7.06 -4.87
C LYS A 39 -7.22 5.61 -5.41
N ASN A 40 -6.04 5.10 -5.76
CA ASN A 40 -5.92 3.76 -6.32
C ASN A 40 -6.17 2.66 -5.28
N LEU A 41 -5.72 2.87 -4.04
CA LEU A 41 -5.95 1.95 -2.93
C LEU A 41 -7.46 1.74 -2.70
N CYS A 42 -8.23 2.81 -2.58
CA CYS A 42 -9.69 2.73 -2.41
C CYS A 42 -10.36 2.04 -3.59
N LYS A 43 -9.93 2.35 -4.82
CA LYS A 43 -10.47 1.73 -6.04
C LYS A 43 -10.20 0.23 -6.07
N VAL A 44 -8.98 -0.22 -5.84
CA VAL A 44 -8.62 -1.64 -5.87
C VAL A 44 -9.32 -2.41 -4.75
N PHE A 45 -9.31 -1.88 -3.52
CA PHE A 45 -9.94 -2.53 -2.38
C PHE A 45 -11.46 -2.67 -2.58
N SER A 46 -12.15 -1.62 -3.04
CA SER A 46 -13.60 -1.70 -3.31
C SER A 46 -13.96 -2.72 -4.39
N LEU A 47 -13.06 -2.98 -5.36
CA LEU A 47 -13.32 -3.89 -6.46
C LEU A 47 -12.89 -5.33 -6.19
N ARG A 48 -11.87 -5.58 -5.36
CA ARG A 48 -11.20 -6.90 -5.29
C ARG A 48 -11.05 -7.47 -3.87
N ALA A 49 -11.37 -6.70 -2.82
CA ALA A 49 -11.16 -7.17 -1.44
C ALA A 49 -11.99 -8.39 -1.05
N PHE A 50 -13.05 -8.72 -1.79
CA PHE A 50 -13.85 -9.92 -1.55
C PHE A 50 -13.18 -11.22 -2.02
N GLU A 51 -12.14 -11.15 -2.85
CA GLU A 51 -11.52 -12.32 -3.49
C GLU A 51 -9.98 -12.34 -3.48
N LYS A 52 -9.33 -11.30 -2.96
CA LYS A 52 -7.86 -11.19 -2.88
C LYS A 52 -7.41 -10.89 -1.46
N ASP A 53 -6.31 -11.49 -1.05
CA ASP A 53 -5.62 -11.10 0.18
C ASP A 53 -4.97 -9.71 0.06
N VAL A 54 -4.61 -9.14 1.22
CA VAL A 54 -4.08 -7.78 1.35
C VAL A 54 -2.80 -7.56 0.55
N LEU A 55 -1.91 -8.56 0.45
CA LEU A 55 -0.66 -8.43 -0.31
C LEU A 55 -0.96 -8.31 -1.80
N ASN A 56 -1.85 -9.15 -2.33
CA ASN A 56 -2.32 -9.07 -3.71
C ASN A 56 -3.04 -7.74 -3.99
N LEU A 57 -3.83 -7.21 -3.05
CA LEU A 57 -4.47 -5.91 -3.20
C LEU A 57 -3.44 -4.77 -3.28
N PHE A 58 -2.34 -4.83 -2.51
CA PHE A 58 -1.27 -3.83 -2.61
C PHE A 58 -0.50 -3.93 -3.93
N GLN A 59 -0.25 -5.14 -4.44
CA GLN A 59 0.37 -5.33 -5.76
C GLN A 59 -0.50 -4.73 -6.88
N LEU A 60 -1.81 -5.00 -6.86
CA LEU A 60 -2.75 -4.39 -7.81
C LEU A 60 -2.82 -2.86 -7.68
N THR A 61 -2.65 -2.33 -6.46
CA THR A 61 -2.58 -0.88 -6.22
C THR A 61 -1.31 -0.28 -6.83
N ASP A 62 -0.16 -0.94 -6.69
CA ASP A 62 1.11 -0.53 -7.31
C ASP A 62 1.05 -0.57 -8.84
N GLU A 63 0.44 -1.61 -9.41
CA GLU A 63 0.19 -1.71 -10.86
C GLU A 63 -0.69 -0.57 -11.36
N ALA A 64 -1.75 -0.23 -10.62
CA ALA A 64 -2.62 0.89 -10.97
C ALA A 64 -1.87 2.24 -10.94
N LEU A 65 -0.97 2.42 -9.96
CA LEU A 65 -0.15 3.63 -9.83
C LEU A 65 0.80 3.87 -11.02
N LYS A 66 1.32 2.81 -11.66
CA LYS A 66 2.19 2.94 -12.84
C LYS A 66 1.50 3.59 -14.04
N ASN A 67 0.16 3.55 -14.07
CA ASN A 67 -0.64 4.17 -15.13
C ASN A 67 -1.01 5.62 -14.83
N GLU A 68 -0.65 6.15 -13.65
CA GLU A 68 -0.87 7.55 -13.32
C GLU A 68 0.19 8.41 -14.02
N THR A 69 -0.22 9.15 -15.04
CA THR A 69 0.64 10.13 -15.72
C THR A 69 0.50 11.48 -15.04
N GLY A 70 1.63 12.11 -14.71
CA GLY A 70 1.62 13.44 -14.12
C GLY A 70 1.14 14.51 -15.11
N PRO A 71 0.60 15.64 -14.64
CA PRO A 71 0.48 16.82 -15.48
C PRO A 71 1.90 17.27 -15.89
N GLY A 72 2.35 16.83 -17.07
CA GLY A 72 3.71 17.06 -17.58
C GLY A 72 4.31 15.95 -18.45
N SER A 73 3.60 14.84 -18.72
CA SER A 73 4.09 13.76 -19.60
C SER A 73 3.76 13.94 -21.09
N GLU A 74 3.35 15.14 -21.52
CA GLU A 74 3.37 15.55 -22.93
C GLU A 74 4.51 16.57 -23.11
N VAL A 75 5.70 16.06 -23.46
CA VAL A 75 6.80 16.79 -24.12
C VAL A 75 7.53 15.85 -25.05
#